data_AF-A0A520Q614-F1
#
_entry.id   AF-A0A520Q614-F1
#
_cell.length_a   1.000
_cell.length_b   1.000
_cell.length_c   1.000
_cell.angle_alpha   90.00
_cell.angle_beta   90.00
_cell.angle_gamma   90.00
#
_symmetry.space_group_name_H-M   'P 1'
#
loop_
_entity.id
_entity.type
_entity.pdbx_description
1 polymer ?
#
loop_
_entity_poly.entity_id
_entity_poly.type
_entity_poly.pdbx_seq_one_letter_code
_entity_poly.pdbx_strand_id
1 'polypeptide(L)'
;MTETDPSNHFSADEDWKSEAEAERARLAEADAKSAAASEQPPIPEATFDYFVIALASQAMMAMAMRPDPSGQVFIDLNSVDLKMAEHHIDLLAVLDEKCKGNLTDEESSMLTETLHGLRSQFVQVQTQVQEHLAKHGGGLNAEAQPGPATPPGDDASSGGSGLIIP
;
A
#
# COMPACT_ATOMS: atom_id res chain seq x y z
N MET A 1 -31.58 -6.85 73.55
CA MET A 1 -31.68 -5.68 72.66
C MET A 1 -30.69 -5.90 71.54
N THR A 2 -31.23 -6.02 70.33
CA THR A 2 -30.56 -6.09 69.04
C THR A 2 -29.86 -4.76 68.74
N GLU A 3 -28.62 -4.78 68.24
CA GLU A 3 -28.20 -3.78 67.25
C GLU A 3 -27.09 -4.32 66.34
N THR A 4 -27.14 -3.83 65.11
CA THR A 4 -26.63 -4.30 63.82
C THR A 4 -25.13 -4.07 63.62
N ASP A 5 -24.46 -4.94 62.83
CA ASP A 5 -23.42 -4.48 61.90
C ASP A 5 -23.62 -5.19 60.54
N PRO A 6 -24.04 -4.46 59.47
CA PRO A 6 -24.36 -5.01 58.16
C PRO A 6 -23.15 -4.94 57.22
N SER A 7 -21.96 -5.31 57.71
CA SER A 7 -20.73 -5.20 56.94
C SER A 7 -20.35 -6.57 56.36
N ASN A 8 -20.45 -6.68 55.03
CA ASN A 8 -19.80 -7.69 54.16
C ASN A 8 -20.72 -8.69 53.41
N HIS A 9 -21.70 -8.20 52.63
CA HIS A 9 -22.38 -9.03 51.61
C HIS A 9 -22.78 -8.22 50.35
N PHE A 10 -21.92 -7.35 49.79
CA PHE A 10 -22.30 -6.65 48.55
C PHE A 10 -21.18 -6.27 47.56
N SER A 11 -19.89 -6.51 47.83
CA SER A 11 -18.84 -6.08 46.88
C SER A 11 -18.68 -7.04 45.70
N ALA A 12 -18.72 -8.35 45.93
CA ALA A 12 -18.42 -9.35 44.90
C ALA A 12 -19.44 -9.38 43.75
N ASP A 13 -20.63 -8.80 43.92
CA ASP A 13 -21.72 -8.77 42.94
C ASP A 13 -21.80 -7.44 42.15
N GLU A 14 -21.04 -6.42 42.58
CA GLU A 14 -20.84 -5.14 41.87
C GLU A 14 -19.53 -5.14 41.08
N ASP A 15 -18.48 -5.75 41.63
CA ASP A 15 -17.16 -5.80 41.00
C ASP A 15 -17.21 -6.51 39.62
N TRP A 16 -17.97 -7.61 39.48
CA TRP A 16 -18.15 -8.28 38.18
C TRP A 16 -19.03 -7.52 37.19
N LYS A 17 -20.01 -6.72 37.67
CA LYS A 17 -20.86 -5.90 36.80
C LYS A 17 -20.09 -4.71 36.26
N SER A 18 -19.26 -4.08 37.10
CA SER A 18 -18.37 -2.99 36.70
C SER A 18 -17.33 -3.48 35.70
N GLU A 19 -16.76 -4.66 35.91
CA GLU A 19 -15.78 -5.26 35.00
C GLU A 19 -16.41 -5.69 33.67
N ALA A 20 -17.64 -6.23 33.70
CA ALA A 20 -18.41 -6.54 32.49
C ALA A 20 -18.82 -5.29 31.70
N GLU A 21 -19.17 -4.19 32.38
CA GLU A 21 -19.53 -2.92 31.76
C GLU A 21 -18.30 -2.21 31.18
N ALA A 22 -17.17 -2.23 31.88
CA ALA A 22 -15.90 -1.72 31.39
C ALA A 22 -15.38 -2.51 30.17
N GLU A 23 -15.54 -3.84 30.16
CA GLU A 23 -15.27 -4.68 28.98
C GLU A 23 -16.18 -4.30 27.81
N ARG A 24 -17.49 -4.13 28.06
CA ARG A 24 -18.46 -3.73 27.02
C ARG A 24 -18.16 -2.35 26.45
N ALA A 25 -17.78 -1.40 27.29
CA ALA A 25 -17.39 -0.06 26.87
C ALA A 25 -16.11 -0.07 26.04
N ARG A 26 -15.11 -0.86 26.43
CA ARG A 26 -13.86 -1.00 25.67
C ARG A 26 -14.08 -1.65 24.30
N LEU A 27 -14.93 -2.68 24.24
CA LEU A 27 -15.30 -3.31 22.98
C LEU A 27 -16.09 -2.35 22.08
N ALA A 28 -17.02 -1.56 22.65
CA ALA A 28 -17.76 -0.55 21.90
C ALA A 28 -16.86 0.58 21.37
N GLU A 29 -15.85 0.99 22.12
CA GLU A 29 -14.87 1.99 21.67
C GLU A 29 -13.93 1.43 20.59
N ALA A 30 -13.53 0.16 20.70
CA ALA A 30 -12.77 -0.53 19.66
C ALA A 30 -13.59 -0.69 18.36
N ASP A 31 -14.87 -1.05 18.48
CA ASP A 31 -15.79 -1.16 17.35
C ASP A 31 -16.08 0.20 16.72
N ALA A 32 -16.25 1.26 17.51
CA ALA A 32 -16.42 2.63 17.01
C ALA A 32 -15.16 3.14 16.29
N LYS A 33 -13.97 2.82 16.81
CA LYS A 33 -12.69 3.15 16.17
C LYS A 33 -12.47 2.34 14.89
N SER A 34 -12.91 1.09 14.86
CA SER A 34 -12.89 0.24 13.66
C SER A 34 -13.86 0.77 12.59
N ALA A 35 -15.07 1.19 12.99
CA ALA A 35 -16.05 1.79 12.10
C ALA A 35 -15.58 3.12 11.51
N ALA A 36 -14.95 3.99 12.32
CA ALA A 36 -14.36 5.25 11.85
C ALA A 36 -13.14 5.04 10.93
N ALA A 37 -12.41 3.93 11.08
CA ALA A 37 -11.34 3.53 10.16
C ALA A 37 -11.84 2.83 8.89
N SER A 38 -13.14 2.51 8.82
CA SER A 38 -13.78 1.77 7.72
C SER A 38 -14.49 2.67 6.70
N GLU A 39 -14.37 4.00 6.81
CA GLU A 39 -14.76 4.92 5.74
C GLU A 39 -13.75 4.82 4.58
N GLN A 40 -13.75 3.68 3.90
CA GLN A 40 -13.02 3.52 2.66
C GLN A 40 -13.64 4.46 1.63
N PRO A 41 -12.82 5.27 0.93
CA PRO A 41 -13.32 6.07 -0.17
C PRO A 41 -14.05 5.16 -1.18
N PRO A 42 -15.14 5.65 -1.80
CA PRO A 42 -15.91 4.84 -2.73
C PRO A 42 -14.99 4.32 -3.84
N ILE A 43 -14.99 3.00 -4.04
CA ILE A 43 -14.27 2.38 -5.14
C ILE A 43 -14.94 2.86 -6.44
N PRO A 44 -14.20 3.46 -7.38
CA PRO A 44 -14.75 3.93 -8.63
C PRO A 44 -15.34 2.77 -9.44
N GLU A 45 -16.29 3.09 -10.31
CA GLU A 45 -16.91 2.13 -11.21
C GLU A 45 -15.85 1.47 -12.11
N ALA A 46 -15.98 0.16 -12.32
CA ALA A 46 -15.07 -0.61 -13.16
C ALA A 46 -15.33 -0.36 -14.64
N THR A 47 -14.81 0.75 -15.17
CA THR A 47 -14.86 1.11 -16.59
C THR A 47 -13.53 0.82 -17.30
N PHE A 48 -13.56 0.71 -18.64
CA PHE A 48 -12.34 0.52 -19.44
C PHE A 48 -11.36 1.69 -19.24
N ASP A 49 -11.85 2.93 -19.29
CA ASP A 49 -11.07 4.13 -19.04
C ASP A 49 -10.38 4.08 -17.67
N TYR A 50 -11.12 3.70 -16.63
CA TYR A 50 -10.56 3.59 -15.29
C TYR A 50 -9.47 2.51 -15.22
N PHE A 51 -9.66 1.38 -15.92
CA PHE A 51 -8.66 0.32 -15.99
C PHE A 51 -7.36 0.79 -16.68
N VAL A 52 -7.47 1.53 -17.80
CA VAL A 52 -6.32 2.14 -18.48
C VAL A 52 -5.59 3.13 -17.56
N ILE A 53 -6.34 3.99 -16.87
CA ILE A 53 -5.79 4.96 -15.91
C ILE A 53 -5.09 4.26 -14.75
N ALA A 54 -5.67 3.18 -14.22
CA ALA A 54 -5.08 2.41 -13.12
C ALA A 54 -3.73 1.79 -13.51
N LEU A 55 -3.65 1.17 -14.70
CA LEU A 55 -2.40 0.63 -15.24
C LEU A 55 -1.37 1.71 -15.54
N ALA A 56 -1.80 2.85 -16.11
CA ALA A 56 -0.93 3.99 -16.35
C ALA A 56 -0.36 4.54 -15.03
N SER A 57 -1.18 4.59 -13.99
CA SER A 57 -0.74 5.01 -12.65
C SER A 57 0.30 4.08 -12.05
N GLN A 58 0.20 2.76 -12.29
CA GLN A 58 1.21 1.80 -11.87
C GLN A 58 2.54 2.00 -12.61
N ALA A 59 2.50 2.30 -13.91
CA ALA A 59 3.69 2.66 -14.68
C ALA A 59 4.36 3.95 -14.15
N MET A 60 3.56 5.00 -13.88
CA MET A 60 4.07 6.25 -13.30
C MET A 60 4.65 6.07 -11.89
N MET A 61 4.02 5.23 -11.07
CA MET A 61 4.51 4.89 -9.73
C MET A 61 5.85 4.14 -9.80
N ALA A 62 6.00 3.20 -10.74
CA ALA A 62 7.27 2.51 -10.98
C ALA A 62 8.37 3.47 -11.48
N MET A 63 8.00 4.53 -12.19
CA MET A 63 8.89 5.64 -12.53
C MET A 63 9.17 6.61 -11.36
N ALA A 64 8.74 6.29 -10.13
CA ALA A 64 8.93 7.08 -8.92
C ALA A 64 8.53 8.56 -9.06
N MET A 65 7.50 8.83 -9.87
CA MET A 65 6.97 10.18 -10.07
C MET A 65 6.17 10.58 -8.83
N ARG A 66 6.64 11.62 -8.13
CA ARG A 66 5.96 12.14 -6.93
C ARG A 66 5.62 13.62 -7.10
N PRO A 67 4.42 14.04 -6.66
CA PRO A 67 4.12 15.46 -6.54
C PRO A 67 4.92 16.06 -5.38
N ASP A 68 5.64 17.13 -5.65
CA ASP A 68 6.25 18.02 -4.67
C ASP A 68 5.15 18.85 -3.98
N PRO A 69 5.32 19.26 -2.70
CA PRO A 69 4.46 20.26 -2.05
C PRO A 69 4.24 21.56 -2.84
N SER A 70 5.11 21.92 -3.80
CA SER A 70 4.88 23.05 -4.72
C SER A 70 3.97 22.74 -5.93
N GLY A 71 3.54 21.49 -6.07
CA GLY A 71 2.76 21.00 -7.22
C GLY A 71 3.61 20.56 -8.42
N GLN A 72 4.94 20.64 -8.35
CA GLN A 72 5.81 20.11 -9.40
C GLN A 72 5.99 18.61 -9.26
N VAL A 73 5.99 17.87 -10.37
CA VAL A 73 6.29 16.43 -10.33
C VAL A 73 7.81 16.26 -10.38
N PHE A 74 8.39 15.64 -9.35
CA PHE A 74 9.79 15.23 -9.33
C PHE A 74 9.90 13.70 -9.39
N ILE A 75 10.98 13.21 -9.99
CA ILE A 75 11.29 11.79 -10.07
C ILE A 75 12.39 11.48 -9.05
N ASP A 76 12.11 10.56 -8.12
CA ASP A 76 13.15 10.03 -7.24
C ASP A 76 13.98 8.98 -7.99
N LEU A 77 15.07 9.42 -8.61
CA LEU A 77 15.94 8.61 -9.46
C LEU A 77 16.58 7.40 -8.73
N ASN A 78 16.59 7.37 -7.39
CA ASN A 78 17.07 6.22 -6.62
C ASN A 78 16.00 5.15 -6.41
N SER A 79 14.73 5.51 -6.58
CA SER A 79 13.57 4.65 -6.33
C SER A 79 12.87 4.21 -7.62
N VAL A 80 13.42 4.55 -8.80
CA VAL A 80 12.87 4.16 -10.11
C VAL A 80 13.09 2.67 -10.35
N ASP A 81 12.00 1.94 -10.63
CA ASP A 81 12.04 0.59 -11.18
C ASP A 81 11.67 0.62 -12.66
N LEU A 82 12.70 0.73 -13.51
CA LEU A 82 12.53 0.74 -14.96
C LEU A 82 11.89 -0.55 -15.50
N LYS A 83 12.18 -1.71 -14.89
CA LYS A 83 11.64 -2.99 -15.38
C LYS A 83 10.14 -3.09 -15.09
N MET A 84 9.71 -2.64 -13.91
CA MET A 84 8.28 -2.55 -13.61
C MET A 84 7.60 -1.50 -14.46
N ALA A 85 8.20 -0.33 -14.68
CA ALA A 85 7.60 0.68 -15.56
C ALA A 85 7.38 0.13 -16.98
N GLU A 86 8.39 -0.53 -17.56
CA GLU A 86 8.31 -1.20 -18.86
C GLU A 86 7.21 -2.27 -18.89
N HIS A 87 7.14 -3.13 -17.86
CA HIS A 87 6.12 -4.17 -17.78
C HIS A 87 4.68 -3.63 -17.84
N HIS A 88 4.38 -2.54 -17.13
CA HIS A 88 3.04 -1.95 -17.15
C HIS A 88 2.72 -1.27 -18.49
N ILE A 89 3.73 -0.66 -19.14
CA ILE A 89 3.58 -0.11 -20.50
C ILE A 89 3.31 -1.23 -21.51
N ASP A 90 4.01 -2.36 -21.39
CA ASP A 90 3.79 -3.53 -22.24
C ASP A 90 2.41 -4.15 -22.02
N LEU A 91 1.91 -4.15 -20.78
CA LEU A 91 0.55 -4.62 -20.50
C LEU A 91 -0.51 -3.75 -21.20
N LEU A 92 -0.32 -2.42 -21.20
CA LEU A 92 -1.15 -1.51 -21.99
C LEU A 92 -1.03 -1.76 -23.50
N ALA A 93 0.16 -2.13 -23.99
CA ALA A 93 0.36 -2.48 -25.40
C ALA A 93 -0.35 -3.78 -25.78
N VAL A 94 -0.34 -4.78 -24.89
CA VAL A 94 -1.11 -6.02 -25.05
C VAL A 94 -2.61 -5.71 -25.09
N LEU A 95 -3.09 -4.78 -24.25
CA LEU A 95 -4.49 -4.33 -24.30
C LEU A 95 -4.83 -3.70 -25.64
N ASP A 96 -3.99 -2.80 -26.17
CA ASP A 96 -4.18 -2.21 -27.51
C ASP A 96 -4.28 -3.30 -28.59
N GLU A 97 -3.40 -4.31 -28.55
CA GLU A 97 -3.43 -5.40 -29.52
C GLU A 97 -4.66 -6.31 -29.38
N LYS A 98 -5.04 -6.65 -28.15
CA LYS A 98 -6.11 -7.62 -27.88
C LYS A 98 -7.51 -7.01 -27.92
N CYS A 99 -7.64 -5.71 -27.71
CA CYS A 99 -8.93 -5.01 -27.72
C CYS A 99 -9.25 -4.34 -29.07
N LYS A 100 -8.37 -4.43 -30.07
CA LYS A 100 -8.62 -3.95 -31.45
C LYS A 100 -9.95 -4.47 -31.99
N GLY A 101 -10.79 -3.53 -32.43
CA GLY A 101 -12.13 -3.81 -32.98
C GLY A 101 -13.25 -3.91 -31.94
N ASN A 102 -12.93 -3.87 -30.63
CA ASN A 102 -13.91 -3.83 -29.55
C ASN A 102 -13.94 -2.48 -28.81
N LEU A 103 -13.03 -1.55 -29.10
CA LEU A 103 -12.97 -0.23 -28.48
C LEU A 103 -13.82 0.78 -29.24
N THR A 104 -14.39 1.76 -28.52
CA THR A 104 -14.90 2.98 -29.15
C THR A 104 -13.76 3.85 -29.66
N ASP A 105 -14.08 4.84 -30.49
CA ASP A 105 -13.08 5.78 -31.02
C ASP A 105 -12.41 6.57 -29.87
N GLU A 106 -13.17 6.93 -28.84
CA GLU A 106 -12.67 7.63 -27.65
C GLU A 106 -11.74 6.74 -26.81
N GLU A 107 -12.14 5.49 -26.54
CA GLU A 107 -11.33 4.52 -25.77
C GLU A 107 -10.01 4.21 -26.49
N SER A 108 -10.08 4.04 -27.82
CA SER A 108 -8.92 3.80 -28.68
C SER A 108 -7.95 4.99 -28.68
N SER A 109 -8.47 6.22 -28.80
CA SER A 109 -7.64 7.44 -28.72
C SER A 109 -6.99 7.58 -27.35
N MET A 110 -7.77 7.41 -26.28
CA MET A 110 -7.25 7.49 -24.90
C MET A 110 -6.12 6.49 -24.66
N LEU A 111 -6.30 5.22 -25.05
CA LEU A 111 -5.29 4.19 -24.87
C LEU A 111 -4.02 4.50 -25.67
N THR A 112 -4.17 4.93 -26.92
CA THR A 112 -3.06 5.26 -27.81
C THR A 112 -2.25 6.46 -27.28
N GLU A 113 -2.95 7.52 -26.88
CA GLU A 113 -2.34 8.73 -26.29
C GLU A 113 -1.61 8.40 -24.98
N THR A 114 -2.23 7.58 -24.12
CA THR A 114 -1.64 7.12 -22.87
C THR A 114 -0.37 6.31 -23.13
N LEU A 115 -0.39 5.35 -24.05
CA LEU A 115 0.77 4.56 -24.43
C LEU A 115 1.92 5.43 -24.96
N HIS A 116 1.60 6.38 -25.84
CA HIS A 116 2.61 7.28 -26.40
C HIS A 116 3.22 8.19 -25.33
N GLY A 117 2.38 8.75 -24.46
CA GLY A 117 2.81 9.59 -23.34
C GLY A 117 3.75 8.85 -22.38
N LEU A 118 3.34 7.65 -21.95
CA LEU A 118 4.13 6.82 -21.03
C LEU A 118 5.46 6.38 -21.65
N ARG A 119 5.48 5.97 -22.92
CA ARG A 119 6.73 5.60 -23.62
C ARG A 119 7.70 6.76 -23.71
N SER A 120 7.20 7.97 -24.02
CA SER A 120 8.03 9.17 -24.05
C SER A 120 8.62 9.49 -22.68
N GLN A 121 7.79 9.46 -21.64
CA GLN A 121 8.23 9.68 -20.25
C GLN A 121 9.25 8.61 -19.81
N PHE A 122 8.99 7.34 -20.11
CA PHE A 122 9.87 6.23 -19.79
C PHE A 122 11.28 6.42 -20.36
N VAL A 123 11.40 6.80 -21.63
CA VAL A 123 12.71 7.06 -22.26
C VAL A 123 13.42 8.24 -21.59
N GLN A 124 12.69 9.30 -21.23
CA GLN A 124 13.25 10.45 -20.52
C GLN A 124 13.76 10.03 -19.13
N VAL A 125 12.96 9.29 -18.36
CA VAL A 125 13.33 8.78 -17.02
C VAL A 125 14.52 7.84 -17.14
N GLN A 126 14.50 6.90 -18.09
CA GLN A 126 15.61 5.98 -18.34
C GLN A 126 16.91 6.74 -18.61
N THR A 127 16.86 7.80 -19.42
CA THR A 127 18.02 8.65 -19.71
C THR A 127 18.53 9.34 -18.44
N GLN A 128 17.64 9.95 -17.65
CA GLN A 128 18.00 10.62 -16.39
C GLN A 128 18.59 9.66 -15.35
N VAL A 129 18.03 8.46 -15.22
CA VAL A 129 18.55 7.41 -14.33
C VAL A 129 19.94 6.97 -14.77
N GLN A 130 20.16 6.73 -16.08
CA GLN A 130 21.48 6.40 -16.60
C GLN A 130 22.51 7.50 -16.34
N GLU A 131 22.16 8.76 -16.57
CA GLU A 131 23.03 9.89 -16.25
C GLU A 131 23.32 10.00 -14.75
N HIS A 132 22.31 9.81 -13.91
CA HIS A 132 22.46 9.84 -12.45
C HIS A 132 23.42 8.75 -11.97
N LEU A 133 23.27 7.52 -12.49
CA LEU A 133 24.17 6.41 -12.24
C LEU A 133 25.58 6.67 -12.78
N ALA A 134 25.73 7.29 -13.95
CA ALA A 134 27.05 7.63 -14.50
C ALA A 134 27.77 8.72 -13.68
N LYS A 135 27.02 9.69 -13.12
CA LYS A 135 27.57 10.79 -12.31
C LYS A 135 27.86 10.37 -10.85
N HIS A 136 27.07 9.46 -10.28
CA HIS A 136 27.17 9.05 -8.87
C HIS A 136 27.72 7.62 -8.66
N GLY A 137 27.82 6.80 -9.71
CA GLY A 137 28.28 5.40 -9.66
C GLY A 137 29.79 5.20 -9.79
N GLY A 138 30.59 6.27 -9.73
CA GLY A 138 32.05 6.25 -9.85
C GLY A 138 32.84 6.13 -8.55
N GLY A 139 32.26 5.57 -7.48
CA GLY A 139 32.99 5.38 -6.23
C GLY A 139 32.13 4.85 -5.09
N LEU A 140 31.95 3.53 -5.03
CA LEU A 140 31.53 2.84 -3.81
C LEU A 140 32.63 1.86 -3.45
N ASN A 141 33.65 2.38 -2.74
CA ASN A 141 34.67 1.53 -2.14
C ASN A 141 34.04 0.76 -0.98
N ALA A 142 34.31 -0.53 -0.98
CA ALA A 142 33.82 -1.50 -0.03
C ALA A 142 34.32 -1.19 1.39
N GLU A 143 33.42 -0.81 2.28
CA GLU A 143 33.66 -0.87 3.73
C GLU A 143 32.34 -1.06 4.48
N ALA A 144 31.69 -2.20 4.23
CA ALA A 144 30.73 -2.76 5.17
C ALA A 144 31.53 -3.46 6.29
N GLN A 145 31.74 -2.72 7.37
CA GLN A 145 32.32 -3.20 8.62
C GLN A 145 31.52 -4.41 9.17
N PRO A 146 32.17 -5.43 9.75
CA PRO A 146 31.49 -6.61 10.24
C PRO A 146 30.79 -6.30 11.57
N GLY A 147 29.47 -6.36 11.59
CA GLY A 147 28.69 -6.32 12.83
C GLY A 147 28.87 -7.62 13.64
N PRO A 148 28.90 -7.55 14.98
CA PRO A 148 29.16 -8.70 15.83
C PRO A 148 27.93 -9.62 15.99
N ALA A 149 28.23 -10.88 16.24
CA ALA A 149 27.34 -12.02 16.40
C ALA A 149 26.20 -11.84 17.41
N THR A 150 25.02 -12.37 17.06
CA THR A 150 23.91 -12.68 17.99
C THR A 150 23.91 -14.21 18.26
N PRO A 151 23.82 -14.69 19.51
CA PRO A 151 23.69 -16.12 19.81
C PRO A 151 22.23 -16.60 19.71
N PRO A 152 22.00 -17.92 19.62
CA PRO A 152 20.68 -18.50 19.37
C PRO A 152 19.88 -18.68 20.67
N GLY A 153 18.57 -18.48 20.58
CA GLY A 153 17.62 -18.78 21.64
C GLY A 153 16.25 -19.05 21.04
N ASP A 154 15.86 -20.32 21.10
CA ASP A 154 14.54 -20.87 20.78
C ASP A 154 13.43 -20.17 21.59
N ASP A 155 12.26 -19.93 21.00
CA ASP A 155 11.06 -20.70 21.32
C ASP A 155 9.84 -20.24 20.53
N ALA A 156 8.94 -21.20 20.35
CA ALA A 156 7.86 -21.24 19.40
C ALA A 156 6.70 -20.26 19.68
N SER A 157 6.09 -19.76 18.60
CA SER A 157 4.62 -19.62 18.50
C SER A 157 4.22 -19.37 17.05
N SER A 158 3.89 -20.44 16.32
CA SER A 158 3.17 -20.33 15.06
C SER A 158 1.70 -20.03 15.35
N GLY A 159 1.31 -18.77 15.19
CA GLY A 159 -0.09 -18.32 15.21
C GLY A 159 -0.51 -17.80 13.84
N GLY A 160 -0.27 -18.56 12.78
CA GLY A 160 -0.74 -18.23 11.43
C GLY A 160 -2.12 -18.82 11.19
N SER A 161 -3.17 -18.03 11.42
CA SER A 161 -4.53 -18.35 10.93
C SER A 161 -4.55 -18.23 9.41
N GLY A 162 -4.03 -19.23 8.71
CA GLY A 162 -4.18 -19.41 7.27
C GLY A 162 -5.43 -20.25 6.99
N LEU A 163 -6.34 -19.71 6.19
CA LEU A 163 -7.47 -20.46 5.65
C LEU A 163 -6.95 -21.55 4.70
N ILE A 164 -7.00 -22.81 5.12
CA ILE A 164 -6.73 -23.96 4.25
C ILE A 164 -7.98 -24.16 3.39
N ILE A 165 -7.89 -23.80 2.10
CA ILE A 165 -8.91 -24.11 1.09
C ILE A 165 -8.65 -25.55 0.61
N PRO A 166 -9.67 -26.43 0.53
CA PRO A 166 -9.52 -27.87 0.27
C PRO A 166 -8.90 -28.22 -1.08
#